data_AF-A0A800FZD6-F1
#
_entry.id   AF-A0A800FZD6-F1
#
_cell.length_a   1.000
_cell.length_b   1.000
_cell.length_c   1.000
_cell.angle_alpha   90.00
_cell.angle_beta   90.00
_cell.angle_gamma   90.00
#
_symmetry.space_group_name_H-M   'P 1'
#
loop_
_entity.id
_entity.type
_entity.pdbx_description
1 polymer ?
#
loop_
_entity_poly.entity_id
_entity_poly.type
_entity_poly.pdbx_seq_one_letter_code
_entity_poly.pdbx_strand_id
1 'polypeptide(L)'
;WRSYTLIGEVNDGNSYHAFSGVAGHAGLFSNAVNLKSLLNLLIHRGVHDGKRYLESETVELFWNSHEKPLGWQKSENPSGAIFSHSGFTGTFVAGIPKEKLAVVLLTNRQNNGLKTDGYYEDMTLLEQELLQTLTSGFSTPTECN
;
A
#
# COMPACT_ATOMS: atom_id res chain seq x y z
N TRP A 1 16.09 20.38 6.73
CA TRP A 1 16.03 18.92 6.54
C TRP A 1 17.17 18.27 7.30
N ARG A 2 16.96 17.05 7.81
CA ARG A 2 17.96 16.30 8.60
C ARG A 2 19.10 15.85 7.70
N SER A 3 20.34 15.93 8.20
CA SER A 3 21.58 15.71 7.44
C SER A 3 22.34 14.44 7.86
N TYR A 4 21.65 13.52 8.53
CA TYR A 4 22.19 12.23 9.00
C TYR A 4 21.29 11.09 8.49
N THR A 5 21.81 9.86 8.54
CA THR A 5 21.04 8.67 8.21
C THR A 5 19.94 8.45 9.24
N LEU A 6 18.69 8.47 8.79
CA LEU A 6 17.53 8.26 9.66
C LEU A 6 17.42 6.79 10.07
N ILE A 7 17.29 6.52 11.36
CA ILE A 7 17.13 5.16 11.91
C ILE A 7 15.95 5.18 12.88
N GLY A 8 14.85 4.53 12.50
CA GLY A 8 13.63 4.49 13.33
C GLY A 8 12.91 5.84 13.44
N GLU A 9 13.18 6.78 12.54
CA GLU A 9 12.57 8.12 12.49
C GLU A 9 11.71 8.30 11.25
N VAL A 10 10.61 9.05 11.36
CA VAL A 10 9.74 9.35 10.22
C VAL A 10 10.51 10.12 9.14
N ASN A 11 10.43 9.69 7.89
CA ASN A 11 11.15 10.38 6.82
C ASN A 11 10.54 11.75 6.47
N ASP A 12 9.22 11.91 6.60
CA ASP A 12 8.55 13.18 6.37
C ASP A 12 9.05 14.28 7.33
N GLY A 13 9.53 15.39 6.76
CA GLY A 13 10.08 16.50 7.52
C GLY A 13 9.01 17.25 8.32
N ASN A 14 7.80 17.37 7.77
CA ASN A 14 6.70 18.05 8.45
C ASN A 14 6.26 17.26 9.69
N SER A 15 6.06 15.95 9.55
CA SER A 15 5.76 15.06 10.67
C SER A 15 6.84 15.14 11.76
N TYR A 16 8.13 15.06 11.37
CA TYR A 16 9.24 15.15 12.32
C TYR A 16 9.28 16.50 13.07
N HIS A 17 9.27 17.61 12.35
CA HIS A 17 9.52 18.93 12.93
C HIS A 17 8.29 19.56 13.60
N ALA A 18 7.08 19.29 13.11
CA ALA A 18 5.85 19.94 13.59
C ALA A 18 4.95 19.02 14.43
N PHE A 19 5.08 17.70 14.29
CA PHE A 19 4.17 16.73 14.93
C PHE A 19 4.91 15.70 15.80
N SER A 20 6.12 16.03 16.27
CA SER A 20 6.95 15.14 17.12
C SER A 20 7.15 13.74 16.52
N GLY A 21 7.18 13.66 15.19
CA GLY A 21 7.40 12.42 14.46
C GLY A 21 6.16 11.59 14.15
N VAL A 22 4.96 12.00 14.59
CA VAL A 22 3.71 11.22 14.41
C VAL A 22 2.59 12.11 13.87
N ALA A 23 2.18 11.86 12.63
CA ALA A 23 1.09 12.55 11.96
C ALA A 23 0.20 11.57 11.18
N GLY A 24 -1.04 11.97 10.89
CA GLY A 24 -2.00 11.11 10.18
C GLY A 24 -1.53 10.68 8.79
N HIS A 25 -0.70 11.48 8.12
CA HIS A 25 -0.15 11.18 6.80
C HIS A 25 1.24 10.51 6.83
N ALA A 26 1.94 10.52 7.98
CA ALA A 26 3.30 9.96 8.11
C ALA A 26 3.72 9.78 9.58
N GLY A 27 4.54 8.77 9.86
CA GLY A 27 5.13 8.55 11.19
C GLY A 27 4.55 7.36 11.95
N LEU A 28 3.65 6.61 11.32
CA LEU A 28 3.24 5.31 11.81
C LEU A 28 4.22 4.22 11.34
N PHE A 29 4.70 3.41 12.26
CA PHE A 29 5.58 2.27 11.99
C PHE A 29 4.86 0.97 12.33
N SER A 30 5.07 -0.04 11.49
CA SER A 30 4.51 -1.38 11.69
C SER A 30 5.33 -2.40 10.92
N ASN A 31 5.01 -3.68 11.10
CA ASN A 31 5.61 -4.78 10.36
C ASN A 31 4.61 -5.34 9.33
N ALA A 32 5.09 -6.19 8.43
CA ALA A 32 4.26 -6.76 7.37
C ALA A 32 3.08 -7.60 7.90
N VAL A 33 3.25 -8.26 9.04
CA VAL A 33 2.20 -9.10 9.66
C VAL A 33 1.03 -8.23 10.13
N ASN A 34 1.30 -7.14 10.82
CA ASN A 34 0.27 -6.23 11.34
C ASN A 34 -0.40 -5.45 10.20
N LEU A 35 0.36 -5.04 9.18
CA LEU A 35 -0.21 -4.42 7.98
C LEU A 35 -1.13 -5.40 7.23
N LYS A 36 -0.73 -6.67 7.11
CA LYS A 36 -1.59 -7.72 6.54
C LYS A 36 -2.93 -7.82 7.28
N SER A 37 -2.96 -7.72 8.61
CA SER A 37 -4.23 -7.71 9.36
C SER A 37 -5.14 -6.55 8.97
N LEU A 38 -4.59 -5.35 8.81
CA LEU A 38 -5.35 -4.19 8.31
C LEU A 38 -5.85 -4.41 6.88
N LEU A 39 -5.01 -4.92 5.98
CA LEU A 39 -5.43 -5.22 4.60
C LEU A 39 -6.51 -6.30 4.57
N ASN A 40 -6.37 -7.34 5.39
CA ASN A 40 -7.36 -8.40 5.51
C ASN A 40 -8.69 -7.88 6.06
N LEU A 41 -8.68 -6.97 7.03
CA LEU A 41 -9.89 -6.31 7.51
C LEU A 41 -10.66 -5.67 6.34
N LEU A 42 -9.95 -4.96 5.45
CA LEU A 42 -10.56 -4.32 4.30
C LEU A 42 -11.01 -5.34 3.25
N ILE A 43 -10.15 -6.29 2.86
CA ILE A 43 -10.46 -7.36 1.90
C ILE A 43 -11.72 -8.12 2.30
N HIS A 44 -11.92 -8.36 3.59
CA HIS A 44 -13.10 -9.02 4.16
C HIS A 44 -14.19 -8.02 4.58
N ARG A 45 -14.25 -6.85 3.96
CA ARG A 45 -15.32 -5.84 4.09
C ARG A 45 -15.63 -5.47 5.54
N GLY A 46 -14.56 -5.21 6.29
CA GLY A 46 -14.63 -4.71 7.66
C GLY A 46 -14.70 -5.81 8.74
N VAL A 47 -14.48 -7.07 8.38
CA VAL A 47 -14.42 -8.20 9.33
C VAL A 47 -12.99 -8.70 9.48
N HIS A 48 -12.53 -8.88 10.71
CA HIS A 48 -11.26 -9.52 11.03
C HIS A 48 -11.46 -10.46 12.23
N ASP A 49 -10.96 -11.69 12.12
CA ASP A 49 -11.10 -12.74 13.15
C ASP A 49 -12.54 -12.91 13.68
N GLY A 50 -13.51 -12.90 12.76
CA GLY A 50 -14.94 -13.09 13.07
C GLY A 50 -15.63 -11.88 13.71
N LYS A 51 -14.91 -10.77 13.95
CA LYS A 51 -15.47 -9.53 14.49
C LYS A 51 -15.56 -8.45 13.42
N ARG A 52 -16.69 -7.75 13.36
CA ARG A 52 -16.86 -6.54 12.54
C ARG A 52 -16.24 -5.34 13.24
N TYR A 53 -15.37 -4.63 12.54
CA TYR A 53 -14.78 -3.35 12.96
C TYR A 53 -15.25 -2.18 12.09
N LEU A 54 -15.58 -2.44 10.83
CA LEU A 54 -16.12 -1.47 9.88
C LEU A 54 -17.36 -2.04 9.20
N GLU A 55 -18.34 -1.18 8.89
CA GLU A 55 -19.44 -1.58 8.01
C GLU A 55 -18.92 -1.80 6.59
N SER A 56 -19.52 -2.76 5.89
CA SER A 56 -19.16 -3.08 4.51
C SER A 56 -19.25 -1.86 3.60
N GLU A 57 -20.28 -1.06 3.79
CA GLU A 57 -20.62 0.15 3.06
C GLU A 57 -19.54 1.22 3.24
N THR A 58 -18.94 1.31 4.43
CA THR A 58 -17.81 2.21 4.70
C THR A 58 -16.55 1.76 3.95
N VAL A 59 -16.29 0.45 3.89
CA VAL A 59 -15.15 -0.08 3.13
C VAL A 59 -15.33 0.17 1.63
N GLU A 60 -16.54 -0.08 1.11
CA GLU A 60 -16.85 0.17 -0.30
C GLU A 60 -16.74 1.67 -0.65
N LEU A 61 -17.07 2.58 0.28
CA LEU A 61 -16.85 4.02 0.10
C LEU A 61 -15.36 4.36 -0.06
N PHE A 62 -14.48 3.73 0.73
CA PHE A 62 -13.04 3.95 0.61
C PHE A 62 -12.49 3.48 -0.73
N TRP A 63 -13.04 2.39 -1.27
CA TRP A 63 -12.62 1.83 -2.55
C TRP A 63 -13.16 2.58 -3.76
N ASN A 64 -14.45 2.92 -3.75
CA ASN A 64 -15.20 3.29 -4.96
C ASN A 64 -15.66 4.76 -5.01
N SER A 65 -15.13 5.62 -4.15
CA SER A 65 -15.43 7.06 -4.18
C SER A 65 -15.22 7.65 -5.60
N HIS A 66 -16.23 8.35 -6.11
CA HIS A 66 -16.43 8.67 -7.53
C HIS A 66 -15.31 9.46 -8.21
N GLU A 67 -14.52 10.22 -7.45
CA GLU A 67 -13.40 10.98 -8.02
C GLU A 67 -12.06 10.29 -7.77
N LYS A 68 -11.82 9.83 -6.52
CA LYS A 68 -10.63 9.09 -6.09
C LYS A 68 -10.97 8.24 -4.86
N PRO A 69 -10.38 7.04 -4.73
CA PRO A 69 -10.45 6.27 -3.48
C PRO A 69 -10.03 7.12 -2.28
N LEU A 70 -10.69 6.95 -1.14
CA LEU A 70 -10.40 7.73 0.06
C LEU A 70 -9.24 7.11 0.84
N GLY A 71 -8.12 7.81 0.89
CA GLY A 71 -6.90 7.33 1.55
C GLY A 71 -6.15 6.24 0.78
N TRP A 72 -6.57 5.95 -0.46
CA TRP A 72 -5.93 4.98 -1.33
C TRP A 72 -5.61 5.60 -2.68
N GLN A 73 -4.64 5.01 -3.37
CA GLN A 73 -4.32 5.35 -4.74
C GLN A 73 -5.25 4.57 -5.67
N LYS A 74 -5.73 5.27 -6.71
CA LYS A 74 -6.50 4.63 -7.78
C LYS A 74 -5.60 3.62 -8.49
N SER A 75 -6.05 2.38 -8.55
CA SER A 75 -5.35 1.36 -9.32
C SER A 75 -5.59 1.61 -10.81
N GLU A 76 -4.53 1.96 -11.53
CA GLU A 76 -4.52 1.91 -13.01
C GLU A 76 -4.09 0.52 -13.51
N ASN A 77 -3.92 -0.44 -12.60
CA ASN A 77 -3.31 -1.72 -12.89
C ASN A 77 -4.34 -2.75 -13.42
N PRO A 78 -4.05 -3.45 -14.53
CA PRO A 78 -4.92 -4.51 -15.07
C PRO A 78 -5.10 -5.73 -14.15
N SER A 79 -4.30 -5.85 -13.08
CA SER A 79 -4.36 -6.94 -12.09
C SER A 79 -5.65 -7.02 -11.27
N GLY A 80 -6.51 -5.99 -11.30
CA GLY A 80 -7.75 -5.97 -10.53
C GLY A 80 -7.59 -5.58 -9.06
N ALA A 81 -6.41 -5.10 -8.64
CA ALA A 81 -6.24 -4.50 -7.31
C ALA A 81 -7.22 -3.34 -7.14
N ILE A 82 -8.03 -3.37 -6.06
CA ILE A 82 -9.09 -2.38 -5.82
C ILE A 82 -8.53 -1.18 -5.05
N PHE A 83 -7.52 -1.40 -4.21
CA PHE A 83 -6.87 -0.33 -3.45
C PHE A 83 -5.38 -0.63 -3.26
N SER A 84 -4.57 0.43 -3.33
CA SER A 84 -3.13 0.36 -3.08
C SER A 84 -2.60 1.68 -2.53
N HIS A 85 -1.41 1.68 -1.96
CA HIS A 85 -0.72 2.90 -1.55
C HIS A 85 0.80 2.70 -1.54
N SER A 86 1.51 3.49 -2.34
CA SER A 86 2.96 3.61 -2.29
C SER A 86 3.40 4.65 -1.25
N GLY A 87 4.49 4.37 -0.55
CA GLY A 87 5.11 5.25 0.43
C GLY A 87 6.41 5.81 -0.12
N PHE A 88 6.73 7.05 0.22
CA PHE A 88 7.87 7.76 -0.33
C PHE A 88 9.21 7.04 -0.12
N THR A 89 9.37 6.29 0.97
CA THR A 89 10.55 5.47 1.26
C THR A 89 10.64 4.19 0.43
N GLY A 90 9.63 3.81 -0.35
CA GLY A 90 9.58 2.56 -1.12
C GLY A 90 8.76 1.45 -0.48
N THR A 91 7.96 1.76 0.55
CA THR A 91 6.96 0.82 1.06
C THR A 91 5.76 0.79 0.13
N PHE A 92 5.10 -0.36 0.00
CA PHE A 92 3.91 -0.50 -0.83
C PHE A 92 2.94 -1.49 -0.20
N VAL A 93 1.64 -1.20 -0.31
CA VAL A 93 0.57 -2.12 0.08
C VAL A 93 -0.50 -2.17 -1.01
N ALA A 94 -1.11 -3.33 -1.19
CA ALA A 94 -2.26 -3.50 -2.07
C ALA A 94 -3.22 -4.58 -1.57
N GLY A 95 -4.49 -4.40 -1.86
CA GLY A 95 -5.53 -5.39 -1.64
C GLY A 95 -6.24 -5.75 -2.93
N ILE A 96 -6.41 -7.05 -3.16
CA ILE A 96 -7.14 -7.62 -4.29
C ILE A 96 -8.29 -8.48 -3.72
N PRO A 97 -9.47 -7.88 -3.43
CA PRO A 97 -10.52 -8.54 -2.68
C PRO A 97 -11.14 -9.77 -3.34
N LYS A 98 -11.24 -9.79 -4.67
CA LYS A 98 -11.82 -10.92 -5.42
C LYS A 98 -10.98 -12.20 -5.22
N GLU A 99 -9.67 -12.06 -5.14
CA GLU A 99 -8.68 -13.13 -4.97
C GLU A 99 -8.30 -13.35 -3.50
N LYS A 100 -8.89 -12.56 -2.57
CA LYS A 100 -8.56 -12.55 -1.13
C LYS A 100 -7.06 -12.39 -0.87
N LEU A 101 -6.40 -11.59 -1.70
CA LEU A 101 -4.96 -11.41 -1.67
C LEU A 101 -4.58 -10.04 -1.09
N ALA A 102 -3.70 -10.06 -0.10
CA ALA A 102 -3.05 -8.88 0.47
C ALA A 102 -1.56 -8.90 0.11
N VAL A 103 -1.05 -7.78 -0.40
CA VAL A 103 0.36 -7.60 -0.74
C VAL A 103 0.94 -6.51 0.16
N VAL A 104 2.06 -6.83 0.81
CA VAL A 104 2.83 -5.88 1.62
C VAL A 104 4.29 -5.98 1.20
N LEU A 105 4.85 -4.85 0.78
CA LEU A 105 6.25 -4.71 0.41
C LEU A 105 6.88 -3.62 1.27
N LEU A 106 7.84 -3.99 2.11
CA LEU A 106 8.55 -3.06 2.99
C LEU A 106 10.00 -2.94 2.52
N THR A 107 10.25 -2.03 1.56
CA THR A 107 11.61 -1.69 1.13
C THR A 107 12.02 -0.30 1.61
N ASN A 108 13.26 0.08 1.30
CA ASN A 108 13.76 1.42 1.52
C ASN A 108 14.61 1.89 0.34
N ARG A 109 13.99 2.53 -0.65
CA ARG A 109 14.68 3.08 -1.83
C ARG A 109 15.65 4.21 -1.50
N GLN A 110 15.48 4.89 -0.37
CA GLN A 110 16.37 5.98 0.03
C GLN A 110 17.74 5.48 0.50
N ASN A 111 17.85 4.22 0.92
CA ASN A 111 19.14 3.63 1.30
C ASN A 111 20.14 3.58 0.14
N ASN A 112 19.67 3.60 -1.11
CA ASN A 112 20.53 3.60 -2.29
C ASN A 112 20.96 5.03 -2.70
N GLY A 113 20.45 6.06 -2.02
CA GLY A 113 20.68 7.46 -2.38
C GLY A 113 19.94 7.88 -3.64
N LEU A 114 20.26 9.09 -4.11
CA LEU A 114 19.73 9.62 -5.35
C LEU A 114 20.50 9.04 -6.54
N LYS A 115 19.79 8.80 -7.63
CA LYS A 115 20.40 8.56 -8.94
C LYS A 115 21.11 9.84 -9.43
N THR A 116 21.86 9.71 -10.52
CA THR A 116 22.55 10.85 -11.16
C THR A 116 21.63 11.97 -11.62
N ASP A 117 20.35 11.67 -11.86
CA ASP A 117 19.31 12.64 -12.24
C ASP A 117 18.72 13.40 -11.04
N GLY A 118 19.15 13.10 -9.81
CA GLY A 118 18.68 13.75 -8.59
C GLY A 118 17.37 13.18 -8.03
N TYR A 119 16.85 12.07 -8.59
CA TYR A 119 15.66 11.39 -8.09
C TYR A 119 16.01 10.04 -7.44
N TYR A 120 15.15 9.59 -6.52
CA TYR A 120 15.21 8.21 -6.01
C TYR A 120 14.73 7.22 -7.09
N GLU A 121 15.05 5.95 -6.89
CA GLU A 121 14.55 4.86 -7.75
C GLU A 121 13.02 4.88 -7.86
N ASP A 122 12.50 4.69 -9.07
CA ASP A 122 11.06 4.58 -9.28
C ASP A 122 10.61 3.15 -9.04
N MET A 123 9.74 2.97 -8.04
CA MET A 123 9.25 1.66 -7.63
C MET A 123 8.03 1.21 -8.44
N THR A 124 7.46 2.09 -9.27
CA THR A 124 6.18 1.86 -9.96
C THR A 124 6.21 0.60 -10.82
N LEU A 125 7.30 0.37 -11.57
CA LEU A 125 7.44 -0.83 -12.40
C LEU A 125 7.49 -2.11 -11.56
N LEU A 126 8.26 -2.12 -10.46
CA LEU A 126 8.31 -3.27 -9.56
C LEU A 126 6.93 -3.57 -8.96
N GLU A 127 6.22 -2.53 -8.51
CA GLU A 127 4.88 -2.65 -7.95
C GLU A 127 3.91 -3.24 -8.98
N GLN A 128 3.96 -2.76 -10.22
CA GLN A 128 3.12 -3.25 -11.32
C GLN A 128 3.42 -4.69 -11.70
N GLU A 129 4.69 -5.03 -11.92
CA GLU A 129 5.13 -6.38 -12.28
C GLU A 129 4.83 -7.38 -11.16
N LEU A 130 5.04 -7.00 -9.90
CA LEU A 130 4.72 -7.83 -8.75
C LEU A 130 3.22 -8.17 -8.73
N LEU A 131 2.36 -7.15 -8.82
CA LEU A 131 0.92 -7.35 -8.83
C LEU A 131 0.48 -8.19 -10.03
N GLN A 132 0.94 -7.85 -11.24
CA GLN A 132 0.60 -8.60 -12.45
C GLN A 132 1.02 -10.06 -12.35
N THR A 133 2.25 -10.33 -11.89
CA THR A 133 2.77 -11.69 -11.71
C THR A 133 1.91 -12.47 -10.74
N LEU A 134 1.61 -11.89 -9.56
CA LEU A 134 0.78 -12.54 -8.55
C LEU A 134 -0.65 -12.80 -9.04
N THR A 135 -1.23 -11.90 -9.85
CA THR A 135 -2.61 -12.04 -10.32
C THR A 135 -2.77 -12.88 -11.59
N SER A 136 -1.71 -13.01 -12.40
CA SER A 136 -1.75 -13.71 -13.69
C SER A 136 -2.24 -15.17 -13.57
N GLY A 137 -1.89 -15.85 -12.47
CA GLY A 137 -2.29 -17.22 -12.19
C GLY A 137 -3.75 -17.39 -11.73
N PHE A 138 -4.46 -16.31 -11.43
CA PHE A 138 -5.88 -16.36 -11.04
C PHE A 138 -6.84 -16.21 -12.24
N SER A 139 -6.31 -15.99 -13.44
CA SER A 139 -7.08 -16.05 -14.68
C SER A 139 -7.64 -17.47 -14.84
N THR A 140 -8.96 -17.61 -14.92
CA THR A 140 -9.62 -18.91 -15.14
C THR A 140 -8.99 -19.64 -16.34
N PRO A 141 -8.83 -20.98 -16.29
CA PRO A 141 -8.54 -21.74 -17.49
C PRO A 141 -9.60 -21.39 -18.52
N THR A 142 -9.20 -20.92 -19.70
CA THR A 142 -10.08 -20.86 -20.86
C THR A 142 -10.71 -22.25 -20.98
N GLU A 143 -12.04 -22.33 -20.90
CA GLU A 143 -12.74 -23.59 -21.18
C GLU A 143 -12.25 -24.10 -22.54
N CYS A 144 -11.50 -25.20 -22.53
CA CYS A 144 -11.21 -25.94 -23.75
C CYS A 144 -12.54 -26.55 -24.21
N ASN A 145 -13.22 -25.85 -25.11
CA ASN A 145 -14.27 -26.43 -25.95
C ASN A 145 -13.66 -27.40 -26.97
#